data_AF-A0A961S731-F1
#
_entry.id   AF-A0A961S731-F1
#
_cell.length_a   1.000
_cell.length_b   1.000
_cell.length_c   1.000
_cell.angle_alpha   90.00
_cell.angle_beta   90.00
_cell.angle_gamma   90.00
#
_symmetry.space_group_name_H-M   'P 1'
#
loop_
_entity.id
_entity.type
_entity.pdbx_description
1 polymer ?
#
loop_
_entity_poly.entity_id
_entity_poly.type
_entity_poly.pdbx_seq_one_letter_code
_entity_poly.pdbx_strand_id
1 'polypeptide(L)'
;VYFYSAFIHANIGWNLGAIEPVVATPRFHHWHHGEEREAIDVNFAIHFPLFDRLFGTHHMPQGRWPKAYGIEGQPVPGGYWQQFLYPFRR
;
A
#
# COMPACT_ATOMS: atom_id res chain seq x y z
N VAL A 1 9.53 15.42 -2.79
CA VAL A 1 9.44 14.37 -1.74
C VAL A 1 8.07 14.35 -1.08
N TYR A 2 7.66 15.40 -0.36
CA TYR A 2 6.37 15.42 0.36
C TYR A 2 5.14 15.18 -0.50
N PHE A 3 5.03 15.87 -1.65
CA PHE A 3 3.90 15.69 -2.56
C PHE A 3 3.77 14.24 -3.04
N TYR A 4 4.88 13.63 -3.46
CA TYR A 4 4.86 12.27 -3.99
C TYR A 4 4.54 11.22 -2.90
N SER A 5 5.10 11.40 -1.69
CA SER A 5 4.73 10.58 -0.54
C SER A 5 3.23 10.70 -0.22
N ALA A 6 2.68 11.92 -0.21
CA ALA A 6 1.25 12.12 0.00
C ALA A 6 0.41 11.50 -1.12
N PHE A 7 0.87 11.62 -2.37
CA PHE A 7 0.21 11.07 -3.54
C PHE A 7 0.09 9.53 -3.47
N ILE A 8 1.17 8.81 -3.20
CA ILE A 8 1.10 7.34 -3.15
C ILE A 8 0.27 6.80 -1.97
N HIS A 9 0.03 7.60 -0.92
CA HIS A 9 -0.85 7.24 0.20
C HIS A 9 -2.28 7.80 0.04
N ALA A 10 -2.56 8.53 -1.03
CA ALA A 10 -3.87 9.15 -1.20
C ALA A 10 -4.94 8.06 -1.39
N ASN A 11 -6.06 8.18 -0.67
CA ASN A 11 -7.18 7.25 -0.74
C ASN A 11 -8.02 7.46 -2.01
N ILE A 12 -7.39 7.29 -3.17
CA ILE A 12 -7.96 7.47 -4.51
C ILE A 12 -7.83 6.18 -5.30
N GLY A 13 -8.95 5.68 -5.83
CA GLY A 13 -9.03 4.44 -6.61
C GLY A 13 -8.63 4.59 -8.08
N TRP A 14 -7.65 5.46 -8.39
CA TRP A 14 -7.26 5.71 -9.79
C TRP A 14 -6.51 4.53 -10.39
N ASN A 15 -6.87 4.19 -11.62
CA ASN A 15 -6.09 3.30 -12.49
C ASN A 15 -5.29 4.17 -13.46
N LEU A 16 -3.97 4.21 -13.27
CA LEU A 16 -3.09 5.06 -14.07
C LEU A 16 -2.47 4.33 -15.27
N GLY A 17 -2.90 3.09 -15.52
CA GLY A 17 -2.58 2.30 -16.71
C GLY A 17 -1.10 2.35 -17.09
N ALA A 18 -0.79 3.04 -18.19
CA ALA A 18 0.55 3.12 -18.77
C ALA A 18 1.62 3.74 -17.85
N ILE A 19 1.22 4.46 -16.80
CA ILE A 19 2.14 5.09 -15.84
C ILE A 19 2.57 4.13 -14.73
N GLU A 20 1.70 3.18 -14.34
CA GLU A 20 1.94 2.24 -13.25
C GLU A 20 3.21 1.39 -13.43
N PRO A 21 3.65 1.05 -14.66
CA PRO A 21 4.91 0.35 -14.83
C PRO A 21 6.16 1.17 -14.54
N VAL A 22 6.07 2.49 -14.52
CA VAL A 22 7.26 3.35 -14.45
C VAL A 22 7.41 3.95 -13.07
N VAL A 23 6.31 4.40 -12.46
CA VAL A 23 6.32 5.06 -11.14
C VAL A 23 5.37 4.37 -10.17
N ALA A 24 5.70 4.39 -8.88
CA ALA A 24 4.77 3.93 -7.86
C ALA A 24 3.54 4.86 -7.83
N THR A 25 2.37 4.24 -7.70
CA THR A 25 1.05 4.89 -7.74
C THR A 25 0.30 4.59 -6.44
N PRO A 26 -0.84 5.27 -6.17
CA PRO A 26 -1.69 4.91 -5.04
C PRO A 26 -1.99 3.41 -4.99
N ARG A 27 -2.36 2.81 -6.13
CA ARG A 27 -2.62 1.38 -6.23
C ARG A 27 -1.43 0.50 -5.85
N PHE A 28 -0.24 0.84 -6.33
CA PHE A 28 1.00 0.12 -6.01
C PHE A 28 1.27 0.12 -4.51
N HIS A 29 1.13 1.28 -3.87
CA HIS A 29 1.40 1.45 -2.46
C HIS A 29 0.28 0.89 -1.56
N HIS A 30 -0.97 0.92 -2.01
CA HIS A 30 -2.06 0.23 -1.33
C HIS A 30 -1.81 -1.28 -1.28
N TRP A 31 -1.31 -1.89 -2.36
CA TRP A 31 -0.89 -3.30 -2.36
C TRP A 31 0.25 -3.57 -1.39
N HIS A 32 1.17 -2.63 -1.18
CA HIS A 32 2.21 -2.75 -0.15
C HIS A 32 1.63 -2.77 1.29
N HIS A 33 0.51 -2.07 1.52
CA HIS A 33 -0.19 -2.03 2.82
C HIS A 33 -1.30 -3.07 2.97
N GLY A 34 -1.50 -3.94 1.96
CA GLY A 34 -2.56 -4.93 1.97
C GLY A 34 -2.33 -5.98 3.07
N GLU A 35 -3.40 -6.39 3.73
CA GLU A 35 -3.34 -7.42 4.79
C GLU A 35 -3.30 -8.84 4.20
N GLU A 36 -3.77 -9.02 2.96
CA GLU A 36 -3.89 -10.35 2.38
C GLU A 36 -2.55 -11.02 2.11
N ARG A 37 -2.53 -12.36 2.12
CA ARG A 37 -1.32 -13.14 1.87
C ARG A 37 -0.57 -12.77 0.58
N GLU A 38 -1.27 -12.33 -0.46
CA GLU A 38 -0.65 -11.91 -1.74
C GLU A 38 -0.02 -10.51 -1.69
N ALA A 39 -0.34 -9.72 -0.66
CA ALA A 39 0.18 -8.39 -0.38
C ALA A 39 1.36 -8.39 0.60
N ILE A 40 1.73 -9.57 1.15
CA ILE A 40 2.88 -9.71 2.04
C ILE A 40 4.17 -9.68 1.22
N ASP A 41 5.15 -8.89 1.66
CA ASP A 41 6.49 -8.79 1.08
C ASP A 41 6.51 -8.39 -0.41
N VAL A 42 5.66 -7.44 -0.78
CA VAL A 42 5.59 -6.89 -2.14
C VAL A 42 5.72 -5.37 -2.17
N ASN A 43 6.10 -4.85 -3.34
CA ASN A 43 6.03 -3.43 -3.68
C ASN A 43 6.82 -2.51 -2.74
N PHE A 44 8.09 -2.82 -2.50
CA PHE A 44 8.98 -2.11 -1.59
C PHE A 44 9.48 -0.76 -2.13
N ALA A 45 9.54 -0.58 -3.44
CA ALA A 45 10.10 0.64 -4.01
C ALA A 45 9.17 1.84 -3.82
N ILE A 46 9.73 2.95 -3.32
CA ILE A 46 8.96 4.17 -3.09
C ILE A 46 8.65 4.90 -4.41
N HIS A 47 9.60 4.94 -5.35
CA HIS A 47 9.49 5.75 -6.58
C HIS A 47 9.32 4.91 -7.83
N PHE A 48 10.13 3.88 -8.00
CA PHE A 48 10.24 3.14 -9.26
C PHE A 48 10.03 1.65 -9.02
N PRO A 49 8.92 1.05 -9.48
CA PRO A 49 8.65 -0.39 -9.38
C PRO A 49 9.68 -1.28 -10.10
N LEU A 50 10.66 -0.68 -10.81
CA LEU A 50 11.79 -1.35 -11.42
C LEU A 50 12.49 -2.29 -10.43
N PHE A 51 12.78 -1.84 -9.22
CA PHE A 51 13.48 -2.66 -8.24
C PHE A 51 12.66 -3.87 -7.82
N ASP A 52 11.36 -3.69 -7.58
CA ASP A 52 10.46 -4.81 -7.30
C ASP A 52 10.37 -5.82 -8.44
N ARG A 53 10.47 -5.37 -9.69
CA ARG A 53 10.54 -6.30 -10.84
C ARG A 53 11.86 -7.03 -10.91
N LEU A 54 12.97 -6.34 -10.65
CA LEU A 54 14.31 -6.93 -10.66
C LEU A 54 14.48 -7.98 -9.56
N PHE A 55 13.86 -7.76 -8.39
CA PHE A 55 13.98 -8.64 -7.22
C PHE A 55 12.77 -9.58 -7.04
N GLY A 56 11.78 -9.53 -7.92
CA GLY A 56 10.64 -10.47 -7.91
C GLY A 56 9.56 -10.17 -6.86
N THR A 57 9.48 -8.94 -6.36
CA THR A 57 8.54 -8.49 -5.32
C THR A 57 7.43 -7.60 -5.88
N HIS A 58 7.32 -7.47 -7.21
CA HIS A 58 6.30 -6.63 -7.86
C HIS A 58 4.93 -7.32 -7.91
N HIS A 59 3.91 -6.71 -7.30
CA HIS A 59 2.54 -7.21 -7.25
C HIS A 59 1.51 -6.14 -7.63
N MET A 60 0.85 -6.30 -8.78
CA MET A 60 -0.15 -5.34 -9.30
C MET A 60 -1.23 -6.05 -10.13
N PRO A 61 -2.05 -6.93 -9.54
CA PRO A 61 -3.06 -7.68 -10.28
C PRO A 61 -4.07 -6.77 -10.96
N GLN A 62 -4.48 -7.13 -12.18
CA GLN A 62 -5.42 -6.33 -12.97
C GLN A 62 -6.83 -6.40 -12.37
N GLY A 63 -7.50 -5.25 -12.28
CA GLY A 63 -8.89 -5.15 -11.82
C GLY A 63 -9.11 -5.49 -10.34
N ARG A 64 -8.04 -5.62 -9.56
CA ARG A 64 -8.10 -5.95 -8.13
C ARG A 64 -7.45 -4.85 -7.27
N TRP A 65 -7.97 -4.75 -6.07
CA TRP A 65 -7.52 -3.86 -5.00
C TRP A 65 -7.42 -4.66 -3.71
N PRO A 66 -6.55 -4.30 -2.76
CA PRO A 66 -6.58 -4.87 -1.42
C PRO A 66 -7.95 -4.74 -0.77
N LYS A 67 -8.39 -5.80 -0.12
CA LYS A 67 -9.65 -5.91 0.61
C LYS A 67 -9.54 -5.30 2.01
N ALA A 68 -8.34 -5.33 2.58
CA ALA A 68 -8.05 -4.79 3.91
C ALA A 68 -6.60 -4.29 3.97
N TYR A 69 -6.31 -3.50 5.00
CA TYR A 69 -4.97 -2.96 5.25
C TYR A 69 -4.56 -3.25 6.68
N GLY A 70 -3.26 -3.41 6.89
CA GLY A 70 -2.68 -3.63 8.20
C GLY A 70 -1.99 -4.99 8.30
N ILE A 71 -1.94 -5.53 9.52
CA ILE A 71 -1.22 -6.77 9.82
C ILE A 71 -2.25 -7.83 10.20
N GLU A 72 -2.18 -8.98 9.54
CA GLU A 72 -3.08 -10.10 9.76
C GLU A 72 -3.11 -10.50 11.25
N GLY A 73 -4.32 -10.54 11.83
CA GLY A 73 -4.52 -10.91 13.23
C GLY A 73 -4.15 -9.83 14.26
N GLN A 74 -3.82 -8.62 13.82
CA GLN A 74 -3.48 -7.47 14.67
C GLN A 74 -4.46 -6.30 14.43
N PRO A 75 -5.74 -6.43 14.83
CA PRO A 75 -6.74 -5.41 14.57
C PRO A 75 -6.45 -4.13 15.38
N VAL A 76 -6.44 -3.00 14.68
CA VAL A 76 -6.40 -1.67 15.29
C VAL A 76 -7.82 -1.11 15.44
N PRO A 77 -8.17 -0.45 16.55
CA PRO A 77 -9.48 0.17 16.73
C PRO A 77 -9.83 1.16 15.61
N GLY A 78 -11.12 1.29 15.32
CA GLY A 78 -11.61 2.23 14.32
C GLY A 78 -11.71 3.66 14.86
N GLY A 79 -11.27 4.63 14.06
CA GLY A 79 -11.45 6.05 14.34
C GLY A 79 -10.30 6.71 15.10
N TYR A 80 -10.12 8.00 14.82
CA TYR A 80 -8.93 8.77 15.21
C TYR A 80 -8.58 8.65 16.70
N TRP A 81 -9.54 8.90 17.60
CA TRP A 81 -9.27 8.88 19.04
C TRP A 81 -8.98 7.49 19.60
N GLN A 82 -9.62 6.46 19.04
CA GLN A 82 -9.36 5.10 19.49
C GLN A 82 -7.96 4.65 19.06
N GLN A 83 -7.57 4.97 17.82
CA GLN A 83 -6.21 4.70 17.31
C GLN A 83 -5.15 5.54 18.04
N PHE A 84 -5.41 6.82 18.30
CA PHE A 84 -4.49 7.70 19.03
C PHE A 84 -4.19 7.18 20.43
N LEU A 85 -5.20 6.67 21.13
CA LEU A 85 -5.06 6.12 22.48
C LEU A 85 -4.57 4.67 22.52
N TYR A 86 -4.61 3.96 21.39
CA TYR A 86 -4.33 2.53 21.32
C TYR A 86 -2.95 2.13 21.87
N PRO A 87 -1.84 2.82 21.54
CA PRO A 87 -0.52 2.46 22.08
C PRO A 87 -0.37 2.66 23.60
N PHE A 88 -1.28 3.42 24.22
CA PHE A 88 -1.27 3.72 25.66
C PHE A 88 -2.18 2.80 26.47
N ARG A 89 -2.99 1.97 25.78
CA ARG A 89 -3.88 0.98 26.38
C ARG A 89 -3.17 -0.37 26.33
N ARG A 90 -2.70 -0.84 27.49
CA ARG A 90 -2.10 -2.18 27.64
C ARG A 90 -3.11 -3.26 27.30
#